data_AF-A0A951PT58-F1
#
_entry.id   AF-A0A951PT58-F1
#
_cell.length_a   1.000
_cell.length_b   1.000
_cell.length_c   1.000
_cell.angle_alpha   90.00
_cell.angle_beta   90.00
_cell.angle_gamma   90.00
#
_symmetry.space_group_name_H-M   'P 1'
#
loop_
_entity.id
_entity.type
_entity.pdbx_description
1 polymer ?
#
loop_
_entity_poly.entity_id
_entity_poly.type
_entity_poly.pdbx_seq_one_letter_code
_entity_poly.pdbx_strand_id
1 'polypeptide(L)' 'MTKHNTNKNKQPSANSTNLPPKLPGTSEALQRAILLLGNRTKSELGGKSRQELQDLIGAYPASEQAALWKKNLKQLARGE' A
#
# COMPACT_ATOMS: atom_id res chain seq x y z
N MET A 1 -30.75 -28.78 -2.85
CA MET A 1 -30.07 -29.09 -1.57
C MET A 1 -28.58 -28.77 -1.74
N THR A 2 -28.12 -27.78 -1.01
CA THR A 2 -26.78 -27.19 -1.04
C THR A 2 -25.74 -28.16 -0.46
N LYS A 3 -24.60 -28.32 -1.11
CA LYS A 3 -23.37 -28.83 -0.48
C LYS A 3 -22.22 -27.90 -0.82
N HIS A 4 -21.93 -26.99 0.10
CA HIS A 4 -20.72 -26.18 0.13
C HIS A 4 -19.54 -27.13 0.33
N ASN A 5 -18.58 -27.14 -0.61
CA ASN A 5 -17.31 -27.82 -0.43
C ASN A 5 -16.16 -26.81 -0.49
N THR A 6 -15.53 -26.67 0.67
CA THR A 6 -14.32 -25.91 0.97
C THR A 6 -13.19 -26.23 0.00
N ASN A 7 -12.73 -25.25 -0.78
CA ASN A 7 -11.36 -25.27 -1.28
C ASN A 7 -10.62 -24.02 -0.79
N LYS A 8 -9.92 -24.20 0.33
CA LYS A 8 -8.84 -23.31 0.80
C LYS A 8 -7.73 -23.35 -0.25
N ASN A 9 -7.87 -22.59 -1.33
CA ASN A 9 -6.78 -22.36 -2.26
C ASN A 9 -5.82 -21.35 -1.64
N LYS A 10 -4.97 -21.89 -0.76
CA LYS A 10 -3.60 -21.46 -0.46
C LYS A 10 -3.10 -20.60 -1.62
N GLN A 11 -3.04 -19.28 -1.43
CA GLN A 11 -2.46 -18.36 -2.40
C GLN A 11 -0.94 -18.51 -2.32
N PRO A 12 -0.25 -19.07 -3.33
CA PRO A 12 1.19 -19.11 -3.37
C PRO A 12 1.62 -18.02 -4.35
N SER A 13 1.91 -16.82 -3.87
CA SER A 13 2.45 -15.75 -4.73
C SER A 13 3.38 -14.85 -3.94
N ALA A 14 4.47 -15.42 -3.43
CA ALA A 14 5.70 -14.65 -3.33
C ALA A 14 6.07 -14.20 -4.76
N ASN A 15 6.34 -12.91 -4.93
CA ASN A 15 6.71 -12.18 -6.16
C ASN A 15 5.53 -11.52 -6.92
N SER A 16 5.20 -10.25 -6.60
CA SER A 16 4.88 -9.18 -7.60
C SER A 16 4.40 -7.82 -7.02
N THR A 17 3.94 -7.69 -5.78
CA THR A 17 3.35 -6.41 -5.29
C THR A 17 4.32 -5.55 -4.48
N ASN A 18 5.42 -5.12 -5.11
CA ASN A 18 6.32 -4.10 -4.56
C ASN A 18 5.71 -2.68 -4.60
N LEU A 19 4.51 -2.54 -5.17
CA LEU A 19 3.74 -1.31 -5.28
C LEU A 19 2.40 -1.44 -4.54
N PRO A 20 1.82 -0.31 -4.11
CA PRO A 20 0.47 -0.30 -3.56
C PRO A 20 -0.59 -0.69 -4.61
N PRO A 21 -1.76 -1.17 -4.17
CA PRO A 21 -2.85 -1.56 -5.08
C PRO A 21 -3.43 -0.38 -5.88
N LYS A 22 -3.29 0.84 -5.37
CA LYS A 22 -3.61 2.08 -6.09
C LYS A 22 -2.38 2.98 -6.13
N LEU A 23 -2.09 3.53 -7.30
CA LEU A 23 -1.09 4.58 -7.45
C LEU A 23 -1.79 5.95 -7.41
N PRO A 24 -1.28 6.91 -6.63
CA PRO A 24 -1.81 8.27 -6.63
C PRO A 24 -1.56 8.93 -8.00
N GLY A 25 -2.62 9.51 -8.58
CA GLY A 25 -2.62 10.02 -9.96
C GLY A 25 -2.02 11.41 -10.16
N THR A 26 -1.66 12.11 -9.08
CA THR A 26 -1.04 13.46 -9.14
C THR A 26 0.25 13.48 -8.35
N SER A 27 1.17 14.38 -8.73
CA SER A 27 2.46 14.55 -8.04
C SER A 27 2.27 14.89 -6.55
N GLU A 28 1.29 15.76 -6.23
CA GLU A 28 0.94 16.09 -4.85
C GLU A 28 0.45 14.85 -4.07
N ALA A 29 -0.50 14.10 -4.63
CA ALA A 29 -1.00 12.87 -4.02
C ALA A 29 0.12 11.83 -3.81
N LEU A 30 1.07 11.76 -4.74
CA LEU A 30 2.25 10.89 -4.65
C LEU A 30 3.19 11.32 -3.53
N GLN A 31 3.52 12.60 -3.42
CA GLN A 31 4.33 13.14 -2.32
C GLN A 31 3.65 12.89 -0.96
N ARG A 32 2.32 13.09 -0.88
CA ARG A 32 1.52 12.82 0.33
C ARG A 32 1.56 11.34 0.72
N ALA A 33 1.35 10.44 -0.24
CA ALA A 33 1.46 9.01 -0.01
C ALA A 33 2.86 8.61 0.50
N ILE A 34 3.93 9.12 -0.10
CA ILE A 34 5.32 8.87 0.34
C ILE A 34 5.56 9.35 1.77
N LEU A 35 5.03 10.51 2.14
CA LEU A 35 5.15 11.07 3.49
C LEU A 35 4.40 10.21 4.52
N LEU A 36 3.15 9.85 4.24
CA LEU A 36 2.33 9.01 5.10
C LEU A 36 2.91 7.61 5.27
N LEU A 37 3.44 7.01 4.19
CA LEU A 37 4.20 5.76 4.28
C LEU A 37 5.44 5.91 5.14
N GLY A 38 6.16 7.04 5.03
CA GLY A 38 7.27 7.36 5.91
C GLY A 38 6.87 7.38 7.39
N ASN A 39 5.74 7.98 7.72
CA ASN A 39 5.21 7.96 9.09
C ASN A 39 4.81 6.54 9.50
N ARG A 40 4.18 5.78 8.60
CA ARG A 40 3.78 4.38 8.83
C ARG A 40 4.95 3.47 9.17
N THR A 41 6.12 3.69 8.56
CA THR A 41 7.33 2.89 8.86
C THR A 41 7.85 3.10 10.27
N LYS A 42 7.50 4.22 10.91
CA LYS A 42 7.97 4.56 12.26
C LYS A 42 6.93 4.18 13.32
N SER A 43 5.66 4.42 13.05
CA SER A 43 4.56 4.17 13.99
C SER A 43 3.24 3.98 13.25
N GLU A 44 2.21 3.52 13.97
CA GLU A 44 0.85 3.51 13.42
C GLU A 44 0.35 4.93 13.15
N LEU A 45 -0.48 5.06 12.11
CA LEU A 45 -1.06 6.35 11.75
C LEU A 45 -2.38 6.53 12.50
N GLY A 46 -2.64 7.75 12.97
CA GLY A 46 -3.95 8.11 13.51
C GLY A 46 -5.05 8.00 12.45
N GLY A 47 -6.31 7.91 12.90
CA GLY A 47 -7.47 7.58 12.04
C GLY A 47 -7.58 8.41 10.75
N LYS A 48 -7.40 9.73 10.84
CA LYS A 48 -7.44 10.62 9.66
C LYS A 48 -6.32 10.31 8.66
N SER A 49 -5.08 10.22 9.12
CA SER A 49 -3.91 9.94 8.27
C SER A 49 -3.90 8.51 7.71
N ARG A 50 -4.46 7.56 8.47
CA ARG A 50 -4.68 6.19 8.01
C ARG A 50 -5.71 6.17 6.87
N GLN A 51 -6.84 6.84 7.06
CA GLN A 51 -7.88 6.92 6.02
C GLN A 51 -7.36 7.63 4.77
N GLU A 52 -6.62 8.73 4.93
CA GLU A 52 -5.96 9.45 3.83
C GLU A 52 -5.01 8.52 3.08
N LEU A 53 -4.17 7.76 3.78
CA LEU A 53 -3.28 6.79 3.15
C LEU A 53 -4.07 5.73 2.37
N GLN A 54 -5.13 5.16 2.97
CA GLN A 54 -5.97 4.16 2.30
C GLN A 54 -6.67 4.71 1.06
N ASP A 55 -7.11 5.97 1.06
CA ASP A 55 -7.72 6.61 -0.11
C ASP A 55 -6.72 6.79 -1.27
N LEU A 56 -5.50 7.22 -0.92
CA LEU A 56 -4.42 7.47 -1.88
C LEU A 56 -3.89 6.19 -2.50
N ILE A 57 -3.66 5.15 -1.70
CA ILE A 57 -2.94 3.94 -2.11
C ILE A 57 -3.75 2.65 -2.04
N GLY A 58 -5.04 2.74 -1.70
CA GLY A 58 -6.01 1.64 -1.75
C GLY A 58 -5.92 0.63 -0.59
N ALA A 59 -4.89 0.71 0.24
CA ALA A 59 -4.71 -0.20 1.38
C ALA A 59 -3.87 0.44 2.48
N TYR A 60 -3.99 -0.09 3.70
CA TYR A 60 -3.13 0.27 4.82
C TYR A 60 -2.03 -0.81 5.00
N PRO A 61 -0.77 -0.52 4.66
CA PRO A 61 0.30 -1.51 4.72
C PRO A 61 0.81 -1.75 6.15
N ALA A 62 1.46 -2.91 6.34
CA ALA A 62 2.34 -3.15 7.48
C ALA A 62 3.62 -2.28 7.37
N SER A 63 4.37 -2.16 8.48
CA SER A 63 5.55 -1.29 8.53
C SER A 63 6.59 -1.59 7.44
N GLU A 64 6.95 -2.88 7.27
CA GLU A 64 7.93 -3.31 6.27
C GLU A 64 7.45 -3.05 4.83
N GLN A 65 6.19 -3.36 4.55
CA GLN A 65 5.56 -3.12 3.26
C GLN A 65 5.46 -1.62 2.95
N ALA A 66 5.25 -0.77 3.97
CA ALA A 66 5.24 0.67 3.81
C ALA A 66 6.61 1.20 3.39
N ALA A 67 7.71 0.64 3.93
CA ALA A 67 9.07 1.02 3.55
C ALA A 67 9.36 0.69 2.09
N LEU A 68 8.94 -0.49 1.65
CA LEU A 68 9.08 -0.94 0.27
C LEU A 68 8.28 -0.05 -0.70
N TRP A 69 7.00 0.17 -0.40
CA TRP A 69 6.14 1.03 -1.23
C TRP A 69 6.65 2.45 -1.31
N LYS A 70 7.11 3.01 -0.18
CA LYS A 70 7.73 4.34 -0.15
C LYS A 70 8.92 4.44 -1.12
N LYS A 71 9.81 3.45 -1.10
CA LYS A 71 10.99 3.42 -1.99
C LYS A 71 10.57 3.39 -3.46
N ASN A 72 9.56 2.59 -3.81
CA ASN A 72 9.10 2.48 -5.19
C ASN A 72 8.33 3.71 -5.66
N LEU A 73 7.44 4.27 -4.83
CA LEU A 73 6.75 5.52 -5.13
C LEU A 73 7.72 6.70 -5.28
N LYS A 74 8.82 6.74 -4.51
CA LYS A 74 9.85 7.79 -4.63
C LYS A 74 10.61 7.71 -5.96
N GLN A 75 10.78 6.51 -6.53
CA GLN A 75 11.36 6.35 -7.87
C GLN A 75 10.40 6.89 -8.94
N LEU A 76 9.12 6.53 -8.85
CA LEU A 76 8.08 7.07 -9.75
C LEU A 76 7.97 8.60 -9.69
N ALA A 77 8.12 9.18 -8.49
CA ALA A 77 8.06 10.63 -8.30
C ALA A 77 9.23 11.41 -8.89
N ARG A 78 10.36 10.74 -9.16
CA ARG A 78 11.56 11.39 -9.70
C ARG A 78 11.55 11.48 -11.22
N GLY A 79 10.71 10.69 -11.90
CA GLY A 79 10.74 10.55 -13.35
C GLY A 79 12.06 9.93 -13.79
N GLU A 80 12.03 8.68 -14.24
CA GLU A 80 12.98 8.24 -15.27
C GLU A 80 12.44 8.69 -16.63
#